data_AF-A0A5N6PR87-F1
#
_entry.id   AF-A0A5N6PR87-F1
#
_cell.length_a   1.000
_cell.length_b   1.000
_cell.length_c   1.000
_cell.angle_alpha   90.00
_cell.angle_beta   90.00
_cell.angle_gamma   90.00
#
_symmetry.space_group_name_H-M   'P 1'
#
loop_
_entity.id
_entity.type
_entity.pdbx_description
1 polymer ?
#
loop_
_entity_poly.entity_id
_entity_poly.type
_entity_poly.pdbx_seq_one_letter_code
_entity_poly.pdbx_strand_id
1 'polypeptide(L)'
;MVMGGDFRQVLPVIKRGTRAQVIDASLRMSPLWLLTKKMRLTTNMRAINDPWFSDFLLRFGDGNEDTVEGSFICIPDDMTIPFTIPENSIKELINVIFPSIQTNLHSSDYIISRAILSTTNDSVNDINDQLIDLFQGEEKIYYIFDEVEDDSHNIYPIEFLNSLTHNVIDAEIAIGQHTGKIVFLPRIPLCPSEDDMFPFKLKRKQFPIQLSFSMIINKAQGQTIPHVGVYLPNSIFSHGQLYVALSRGISRENTKVLVHPAKDFGREGVYTSNVVFREVLHDE
;
A
#
# COMPACT_ATOMS: atom_id res chain seq x y z
N MET A 1 21.42 -13.18 15.49
CA MET A 1 20.40 -12.65 14.54
C MET A 1 19.90 -11.32 15.09
N VAL A 2 19.87 -10.27 14.28
CA VAL A 2 19.29 -8.97 14.63
C VAL A 2 18.01 -8.81 13.82
N MET A 3 16.90 -8.50 14.48
CA MET A 3 15.59 -8.32 13.86
C MET A 3 15.14 -6.88 14.10
N GLY A 4 14.51 -6.28 13.10
CA GLY A 4 13.87 -4.97 13.19
C GLY A 4 12.45 -5.06 12.67
N GLY A 5 11.53 -4.39 13.35
CA GLY A 5 10.12 -4.41 13.01
C GLY A 5 9.31 -3.46 13.87
N ASP A 6 8.05 -3.27 13.50
CA ASP A 6 7.10 -2.39 14.19
C ASP A 6 5.78 -3.14 14.32
N PHE A 7 5.44 -3.54 15.55
CA PHE A 7 4.23 -4.33 15.83
C PHE A 7 2.94 -3.52 15.70
N ARG A 8 3.01 -2.22 15.45
CA ARG A 8 1.86 -1.38 15.08
C ARG A 8 1.46 -1.55 13.62
N GLN A 9 2.34 -2.14 12.80
CA GLN A 9 2.08 -2.37 11.38
C GLN A 9 1.22 -3.62 11.16
N VAL A 10 0.85 -3.86 9.90
CA VAL A 10 0.01 -5.01 9.54
C VAL A 10 0.69 -6.32 9.91
N LEU A 11 -0.06 -7.20 10.57
CA LEU A 11 0.36 -8.53 11.00
C LEU A 11 0.46 -9.53 9.82
N PRO A 12 1.10 -10.69 10.02
CA PRO A 12 1.13 -11.74 9.01
C PRO A 12 -0.26 -12.10 8.49
N VAL A 13 -0.40 -12.16 7.16
CA VAL A 13 -1.67 -12.50 6.52
C VAL A 13 -1.88 -14.01 6.58
N ILE A 14 -2.83 -14.45 7.40
CA ILE A 14 -3.27 -15.85 7.48
C ILE A 14 -4.55 -15.99 6.64
N LYS A 15 -4.49 -16.76 5.55
CA LYS A 15 -5.65 -17.02 4.68
C LYS A 15 -6.79 -17.62 5.50
N ARG A 16 -7.96 -16.97 5.49
CA ARG A 16 -9.15 -17.37 6.27
C ARG A 16 -8.88 -17.51 7.78
N GLY A 17 -7.83 -16.87 8.28
CA GLY A 17 -7.43 -16.92 9.68
C GLY A 17 -8.33 -16.05 10.56
N THR A 18 -8.60 -16.54 11.77
CA THR A 18 -9.23 -15.77 12.84
C THR A 18 -8.24 -14.77 13.44
N ARG A 19 -8.75 -13.76 14.17
CA ARG A 19 -7.91 -12.82 14.94
C ARG A 19 -6.89 -13.56 15.83
N ALA A 20 -7.32 -14.61 16.52
CA ALA A 20 -6.45 -15.39 17.40
C ALA A 20 -5.29 -16.04 16.62
N GLN A 21 -5.57 -16.62 15.45
CA GLN A 21 -4.53 -17.22 14.60
C GLN A 21 -3.56 -16.17 14.03
N VAL A 22 -4.05 -14.99 13.67
CA VAL A 22 -3.20 -13.88 13.21
C VAL A 22 -2.28 -13.37 14.32
N ILE A 23 -2.79 -13.27 15.55
CA ILE A 23 -1.99 -12.90 16.72
C ILE A 23 -0.96 -13.98 17.02
N ASP A 24 -1.36 -15.25 17.04
CA ASP A 24 -0.48 -16.40 17.32
C ASP A 24 0.67 -16.53 16.30
N ALA A 25 0.43 -16.14 15.05
CA ALA A 25 1.47 -16.09 14.01
C ALA A 25 2.49 -14.94 14.20
N SER A 26 2.24 -13.99 15.11
CA SER A 26 3.16 -12.90 15.39
C SER A 26 4.43 -13.41 16.07
N LEU A 27 5.57 -12.82 15.72
CA LEU A 27 6.87 -13.12 16.37
C LEU A 27 6.80 -12.99 17.89
N ARG A 28 5.94 -12.08 18.39
CA ARG A 28 5.76 -11.82 19.81
C ARG A 28 5.17 -13.01 20.58
N MET A 29 4.36 -13.83 19.91
CA MET A 29 3.76 -15.04 20.48
C MET A 29 4.71 -16.23 20.44
N SER A 30 5.88 -16.11 19.78
CA SER A 30 6.89 -17.16 19.77
C SER A 30 7.49 -17.36 21.17
N PRO A 31 7.68 -18.61 21.63
CA PRO A 31 8.42 -18.89 22.87
C PRO A 31 9.85 -18.32 22.87
N LEU A 32 10.45 -18.16 21.68
CA LEU A 32 11.77 -17.58 21.53
C LEU A 32 11.80 -16.07 21.83
N TRP A 33 10.65 -15.38 21.77
CA TRP A 33 10.56 -13.95 22.06
C TRP A 33 11.08 -13.61 23.46
N LEU A 34 10.84 -14.48 24.43
CA LEU A 34 11.32 -14.35 25.82
C LEU A 34 12.85 -14.35 25.93
N LEU A 35 13.54 -14.97 24.98
CA LEU A 35 15.00 -15.06 24.95
C LEU A 35 15.64 -13.87 24.20
N THR A 36 14.84 -12.97 23.64
CA THR A 36 15.35 -11.84 22.84
C THR A 36 15.66 -10.63 23.71
N LYS A 37 16.78 -9.95 23.39
CA LYS A 37 17.08 -8.63 23.95
C LYS A 37 16.30 -7.57 23.16
N LYS A 38 15.46 -6.81 23.87
CA LYS A 38 14.58 -5.80 23.28
C LYS A 38 15.24 -4.43 23.35
N MET A 39 15.33 -3.74 22.21
CA MET A 39 15.80 -2.36 22.11
C MET A 39 14.75 -1.57 21.33
N ARG A 40 14.44 -0.34 21.77
CA ARG A 40 13.38 0.49 21.18
C ARG A 40 13.97 1.75 20.57
N LEU A 41 13.58 2.06 19.34
CA LEU A 41 13.78 3.36 18.73
C LEU A 41 12.53 4.21 19.02
N THR A 42 12.73 5.44 19.47
CA THR A 42 11.65 6.32 19.95
C THR A 42 11.34 7.48 19.02
N THR A 43 12.27 7.83 18.13
CA THR A 43 12.12 8.99 17.24
C THR A 43 11.67 8.54 15.86
N ASN A 44 10.53 9.09 15.40
CA ASN A 44 10.06 8.90 14.03
C ASN A 44 10.85 9.79 13.07
N MET A 45 11.86 9.21 12.43
CA MET A 45 12.71 9.93 11.47
C MET A 45 11.98 10.36 10.19
N ARG A 46 10.84 9.73 9.86
CA ARG A 46 10.06 10.05 8.65
C ARG A 46 9.28 11.35 8.81
N ALA A 47 8.70 11.56 9.99
CA ALA A 47 7.88 12.74 10.32
C ALA A 47 8.63 13.76 11.19
N ILE A 48 9.97 13.78 11.12
CA ILE A 48 10.82 14.58 12.01
C ILE A 48 10.54 16.09 11.94
N ASN A 49 10.09 16.57 10.78
CA ASN A 49 9.78 17.99 10.54
C ASN A 49 8.38 18.39 11.02
N ASP A 50 7.56 17.44 11.48
CA ASP A 50 6.21 17.69 12.01
C ASP A 50 6.02 16.90 13.31
N PRO A 51 6.51 17.43 14.45
CA PRO A 51 6.46 16.74 15.74
C PRO A 51 5.04 16.37 16.17
N TRP A 52 4.07 17.24 15.87
CA TRP A 52 2.67 16.97 16.17
C TRP A 52 2.17 15.74 15.41
N PHE A 53 2.49 15.64 14.12
CA PHE A 53 2.11 14.49 13.30
C PHE A 53 2.82 13.22 13.75
N SER A 54 4.11 13.31 14.10
CA SER A 54 4.86 12.20 14.68
C SER A 54 4.20 11.67 15.96
N ASP A 55 3.87 12.55 16.91
CA ASP A 55 3.25 12.16 18.18
C ASP A 55 1.83 11.64 17.99
N PHE A 56 1.06 12.24 17.07
CA PHE A 56 -0.23 11.73 16.65
C PHE A 56 -0.12 10.29 16.11
N LEU A 57 0.79 10.01 15.18
CA LEU A 57 1.00 8.67 14.64
C LEU A 57 1.37 7.65 15.73
N LEU A 58 2.17 8.02 16.72
CA LEU A 58 2.55 7.15 17.83
C LEU A 58 1.36 6.84 18.74
N ARG A 59 0.62 7.87 19.21
CA ARG A 59 -0.61 7.68 20.01
C ARG A 59 -1.64 6.84 19.27
N PHE A 60 -1.80 7.12 17.98
CA PHE A 60 -2.70 6.44 17.07
C PHE A 60 -2.34 4.95 16.90
N GLY A 61 -1.07 4.65 16.63
CA GLY A 61 -0.58 3.29 16.44
C GLY A 61 -0.56 2.45 17.72
N ASP A 62 -0.41 3.09 18.88
CA ASP A 62 -0.52 2.43 20.19
C ASP A 62 -1.99 2.21 20.61
N GLY A 63 -2.96 2.74 19.87
CA GLY A 63 -4.38 2.63 20.22
C GLY A 63 -4.77 3.45 21.46
N ASN A 64 -4.08 4.58 21.65
CA ASN A 64 -4.28 5.53 22.75
C ASN A 64 -4.96 6.83 22.31
N GLU A 65 -5.37 6.93 21.03
CA GLU A 65 -6.15 8.07 20.54
C GLU A 65 -7.59 8.02 21.08
N ASP A 66 -8.21 9.19 21.25
CA ASP A 66 -9.60 9.28 21.69
C ASP A 66 -10.55 8.60 20.69
N THR A 67 -11.37 7.69 21.20
CA THR A 67 -12.31 6.93 20.39
C THR A 67 -13.76 7.29 20.68
N VAL A 68 -14.58 7.34 19.64
CA VAL A 68 -16.04 7.34 19.69
C VAL A 68 -16.54 5.90 19.52
N GLU A 69 -17.49 5.49 20.38
CA GLU A 69 -18.04 4.13 20.40
C GLU A 69 -16.97 3.01 20.46
N GLY A 70 -15.82 3.30 21.06
CA GLY A 70 -14.76 2.32 21.35
C GLY A 70 -13.84 1.92 20.17
N SER A 71 -14.16 2.28 18.93
CA SER A 71 -13.34 1.91 17.76
C SER A 71 -13.18 2.98 16.68
N PHE A 72 -13.98 4.04 16.71
CA PHE A 72 -13.90 5.11 15.71
C PHE A 72 -13.04 6.25 16.21
N ILE A 73 -12.19 6.77 15.36
CA ILE A 73 -11.36 7.93 15.63
C ILE A 73 -11.75 9.07 14.70
N CYS A 74 -11.58 10.31 15.15
CA CYS A 74 -11.73 11.50 14.30
C CYS A 74 -10.42 11.76 13.57
N ILE A 75 -10.47 11.87 12.23
CA ILE A 75 -9.33 12.33 11.46
C ILE A 75 -9.23 13.86 11.63
N PRO A 76 -8.03 14.42 11.81
CA PRO A 76 -7.83 15.86 11.88
C PRO A 76 -8.36 16.58 10.63
N ASP A 77 -8.97 17.75 10.81
CA ASP A 77 -9.60 18.51 9.72
C ASP A 77 -8.60 18.92 8.64
N ASP A 78 -7.36 19.26 9.03
CA ASP A 78 -6.28 19.64 8.12
C ASP A 78 -5.78 18.47 7.24
N MET A 79 -6.04 17.24 7.66
CA MET A 79 -5.76 16.01 6.90
C MET A 79 -6.96 15.52 6.09
N THR A 80 -8.16 16.07 6.31
CA THR A 80 -9.39 15.50 5.78
C THR A 80 -9.80 16.16 4.46
N ILE A 81 -10.22 15.35 3.49
CA ILE A 81 -10.90 15.81 2.28
C ILE A 81 -12.41 15.59 2.49
N PRO A 82 -13.25 16.64 2.37
CA PRO A 82 -14.69 16.50 2.52
C PRO A 82 -15.29 15.52 1.52
N PHE A 83 -16.05 14.54 2.03
CA PHE A 83 -16.79 13.62 1.18
C PHE A 83 -18.11 14.25 0.75
N THR A 84 -18.38 14.27 -0.55
CA THR A 84 -19.66 14.74 -1.11
C THR A 84 -20.37 13.58 -1.82
N ILE A 85 -20.09 13.37 -3.10
CA ILE A 85 -20.47 12.18 -3.86
C ILE A 85 -19.20 11.42 -4.29
N PRO A 86 -19.27 10.08 -4.48
CA PRO A 86 -18.09 9.26 -4.75
C PRO A 86 -17.22 9.78 -5.91
N GLU A 87 -17.83 10.07 -7.07
CA GLU A 87 -17.10 10.51 -8.27
C GLU A 87 -16.37 11.84 -8.08
N ASN A 88 -17.03 12.84 -7.50
CA ASN A 88 -16.41 14.14 -7.25
C ASN A 88 -15.35 14.06 -6.16
N SER A 89 -15.58 13.24 -5.14
CA SER A 89 -14.66 13.12 -4.01
C SER A 89 -13.35 12.44 -4.41
N ILE A 90 -13.42 11.39 -5.25
CA ILE A 90 -12.21 10.73 -5.79
C ILE A 90 -11.44 11.70 -6.70
N LYS A 91 -12.14 12.46 -7.56
CA LYS A 91 -11.50 13.50 -8.38
C LYS A 91 -10.82 14.57 -7.53
N GLU A 92 -11.45 14.98 -6.44
CA GLU A 92 -10.85 15.94 -5.50
C GLU A 92 -9.59 15.37 -4.84
N LEU A 93 -9.64 14.11 -4.39
CA LEU A 93 -8.46 13.41 -3.87
C LEU A 93 -7.33 13.36 -4.89
N ILE A 94 -7.64 13.02 -6.14
CA ILE A 94 -6.67 13.00 -7.25
C ILE A 94 -6.08 14.41 -7.46
N ASN A 95 -6.90 15.45 -7.49
CA ASN A 95 -6.43 16.82 -7.69
C ASN A 95 -5.53 17.32 -6.57
N VAL A 96 -5.84 16.94 -5.32
CA VAL A 96 -5.06 17.33 -4.14
C VAL A 96 -3.71 16.61 -4.11
N ILE A 97 -3.66 15.32 -4.47
CA ILE A 97 -2.41 14.54 -4.42
C ILE A 97 -1.57 14.71 -5.69
N PHE A 98 -2.21 14.79 -6.86
CA PHE A 98 -1.57 14.94 -8.16
C PHE A 98 -1.97 16.28 -8.84
N PRO A 99 -1.63 17.43 -8.24
CA PRO A 99 -1.94 18.73 -8.82
C PRO A 99 -1.23 18.95 -10.17
N SER A 100 -2.01 19.33 -11.19
CA SER A 100 -1.47 19.64 -12.52
C SER A 100 -0.69 18.48 -13.15
N ILE A 101 -1.18 17.24 -12.98
CA ILE A 101 -0.56 16.02 -13.52
C ILE A 101 -0.16 16.15 -15.00
N GLN A 102 -1.01 16.76 -15.82
CA GLN A 102 -0.78 16.97 -17.26
C GLN A 102 0.47 17.81 -17.57
N THR A 103 0.86 18.72 -16.69
CA THR A 103 2.06 19.55 -16.87
C THR A 103 3.33 18.90 -16.32
N ASN A 104 3.18 17.91 -15.43
CA ASN A 104 4.27 17.23 -14.72
C ASN A 104 4.50 15.79 -15.21
N LEU A 105 3.90 15.39 -16.34
CA LEU A 105 3.94 14.00 -16.85
C LEU A 105 5.37 13.47 -17.06
N HIS A 106 6.31 14.35 -17.38
CA HIS A 106 7.71 13.98 -17.63
C HIS A 106 8.62 14.14 -16.40
N SER A 107 8.10 14.64 -15.28
CA SER A 107 8.88 14.81 -14.06
C SER A 107 8.83 13.53 -13.24
N SER A 108 9.89 12.72 -13.34
CA SER A 108 10.04 11.50 -12.53
C SER A 108 9.91 11.80 -11.04
N ASP A 109 10.57 12.86 -10.56
CA ASP A 109 10.53 13.29 -9.16
C ASP A 109 9.11 13.62 -8.67
N TYR A 110 8.31 14.23 -9.55
CA TYR A 110 6.92 14.52 -9.25
C TYR A 110 6.09 13.24 -9.11
N ILE A 111 6.24 12.29 -10.03
CA ILE A 111 5.45 11.05 -10.05
C ILE A 111 5.83 10.14 -8.88
N ILE A 112 7.13 9.97 -8.58
CA ILE A 112 7.59 9.05 -7.52
C ILE A 112 7.32 9.55 -6.10
N SER A 113 7.10 10.85 -5.92
CA SER A 113 6.88 11.44 -4.59
C SER A 113 5.40 11.42 -4.15
N ARG A 114 4.51 10.84 -4.96
CA ARG A 114 3.06 10.85 -4.76
C ARG A 114 2.48 9.46 -4.89
N ALA A 115 1.53 9.13 -4.02
CA ALA A 115 0.70 7.94 -4.20
C ALA A 115 -0.63 8.07 -3.45
N ILE A 116 -1.65 7.39 -3.96
CA ILE A 116 -2.91 7.17 -3.24
C ILE A 116 -2.93 5.74 -2.69
N LEU A 117 -3.35 5.59 -1.44
CA LEU A 117 -3.42 4.31 -0.74
C LEU A 117 -4.87 3.94 -0.52
N SER A 118 -5.23 2.69 -0.78
CA SER A 118 -6.59 2.18 -0.48
C SER A 118 -6.55 0.79 0.17
N THR A 119 -7.71 0.33 0.65
CA THR A 119 -7.86 -0.95 1.35
C THR A 119 -8.01 -2.14 0.41
N THR A 120 -8.55 -1.94 -0.80
CA THR A 120 -8.87 -3.01 -1.77
C THR A 120 -8.17 -2.79 -3.11
N ASN A 121 -7.94 -3.88 -3.85
CA ASN A 121 -7.40 -3.79 -5.20
C ASN A 121 -8.38 -3.15 -6.19
N ASP A 122 -9.69 -3.37 -6.01
CA ASP A 122 -10.71 -2.82 -6.90
C ASP A 122 -10.64 -1.29 -6.92
N SER A 123 -10.66 -0.65 -5.75
CA SER A 123 -10.54 0.80 -5.66
C SER A 123 -9.17 1.32 -6.09
N VAL A 124 -8.11 0.52 -5.97
CA VAL A 124 -6.79 0.86 -6.51
C VAL A 124 -6.82 0.88 -8.03
N ASN A 125 -7.44 -0.12 -8.65
CA ASN A 125 -7.57 -0.22 -10.10
C ASN A 125 -8.43 0.94 -10.62
N ASP A 126 -9.59 1.21 -10.01
CA ASP A 126 -10.47 2.32 -10.40
C ASP A 126 -9.75 3.70 -10.40
N ILE A 127 -8.88 3.94 -9.41
CA ILE A 127 -8.10 5.18 -9.31
C ILE A 127 -6.96 5.19 -10.32
N ASN A 128 -6.28 4.06 -10.51
CA ASN A 128 -5.20 3.95 -11.50
C ASN A 128 -5.73 4.13 -12.93
N ASP A 129 -6.89 3.57 -13.25
CA ASP A 129 -7.56 3.70 -14.55
C ASP A 129 -7.95 5.17 -14.80
N GLN A 130 -8.55 5.84 -13.81
CA GLN A 130 -8.82 7.28 -13.92
C GLN A 130 -7.56 8.13 -14.09
N LEU A 131 -6.44 7.76 -13.45
CA LEU A 131 -5.19 8.51 -13.53
C LEU A 131 -4.46 8.27 -14.85
N ILE A 132 -4.44 7.04 -15.38
CA ILE A 132 -3.77 6.74 -16.64
C ILE A 132 -4.49 7.38 -17.83
N ASP A 133 -5.81 7.50 -17.78
CA ASP A 133 -6.62 8.20 -18.80
C ASP A 133 -6.30 9.70 -18.92
N LEU A 134 -5.64 10.29 -17.92
CA LEU A 134 -5.20 11.70 -17.98
C LEU A 134 -3.93 11.90 -18.83
N PHE A 135 -3.24 10.82 -19.20
CA PHE A 135 -2.01 10.88 -19.99
C PHE A 135 -2.35 10.94 -21.48
N GLN A 136 -1.86 11.98 -22.17
CA GLN A 136 -2.09 12.19 -23.61
C GLN A 136 -1.14 11.35 -24.50
N GLY A 137 -0.60 10.26 -23.98
CA GLY A 137 0.37 9.41 -24.66
C GLY A 137 -0.26 8.35 -25.56
N GLU A 138 0.58 7.59 -26.26
CA GLU A 138 0.14 6.40 -26.99
C GLU A 138 -0.14 5.26 -26.00
N GLU A 139 -1.34 4.69 -26.05
CA GLU A 139 -1.70 3.52 -25.26
C GLU A 139 -1.01 2.27 -25.83
N LYS A 140 -0.44 1.45 -24.94
CA LYS A 140 0.12 0.15 -25.32
C LYS A 140 -0.47 -0.95 -24.45
N ILE A 141 -1.22 -1.85 -25.09
CA ILE A 141 -1.89 -2.97 -24.43
C ILE A 141 -1.00 -4.21 -24.48
N TYR A 142 -0.76 -4.82 -23.32
CA TYR A 142 0.00 -6.06 -23.19
C TYR A 142 -0.90 -7.22 -22.76
N TYR A 143 -1.33 -8.05 -23.73
CA TYR A 143 -2.13 -9.24 -23.46
C TYR A 143 -1.32 -10.32 -22.71
N ILE A 144 -1.93 -10.99 -21.74
CA ILE A 144 -1.38 -12.17 -21.05
C ILE A 144 -1.42 -13.41 -21.95
N PHE A 145 -0.55 -14.38 -21.68
CA PHE A 145 -0.64 -15.73 -22.25
C PHE A 145 -0.98 -16.71 -21.12
N ASP A 146 -2.06 -17.46 -21.28
CA ASP A 146 -2.40 -18.58 -20.39
C ASP A 146 -2.05 -19.88 -21.12
N GLU A 147 -1.13 -20.66 -20.54
CA GLU A 147 -0.72 -21.97 -21.04
C GLU A 147 -1.16 -23.05 -20.03
N VAL A 148 -1.68 -24.18 -20.54
CA VAL A 148 -1.85 -25.40 -19.75
C VAL A 148 -0.49 -26.10 -19.72
N GLU A 149 -0.08 -26.64 -18.57
CA GLU A 149 1.18 -27.38 -18.44
C GLU A 149 1.25 -28.56 -19.43
N ASP A 150 1.83 -28.30 -20.60
CA ASP A 150 2.59 -29.27 -21.36
C ASP A 150 3.75 -28.52 -22.03
N ASP A 151 4.92 -28.74 -21.47
CA ASP A 151 6.21 -28.84 -22.13
C ASP A 151 7.33 -28.03 -21.46
N SER A 152 8.39 -28.79 -21.23
CA SER A 152 9.59 -28.46 -20.47
C SER A 152 10.61 -27.76 -21.36
N HIS A 153 11.51 -26.98 -20.73
CA HIS A 153 12.72 -26.32 -21.27
C HIS A 153 12.59 -24.83 -21.61
N ASN A 154 12.72 -24.02 -20.55
CA ASN A 154 12.95 -22.58 -20.65
C ASN A 154 14.45 -22.32 -20.87
N ILE A 155 14.94 -22.44 -22.11
CA ILE A 155 16.35 -22.27 -22.48
C ILE A 155 16.47 -21.18 -23.56
N TYR A 156 16.71 -19.92 -23.18
CA TYR A 156 17.05 -18.88 -24.17
C TYR A 156 18.17 -17.94 -23.69
N PRO A 157 19.23 -17.71 -24.49
CA PRO A 157 20.32 -16.78 -24.20
C PRO A 157 19.90 -15.30 -24.28
N ILE A 158 20.67 -14.41 -23.62
CA ILE A 158 20.42 -12.96 -23.56
C ILE A 158 20.43 -12.30 -24.95
N GLU A 159 21.26 -12.79 -25.88
CA GLU A 159 21.31 -12.26 -27.25
C GLU A 159 20.02 -12.56 -28.05
N PHE A 160 19.34 -13.66 -27.74
CA PHE A 160 18.02 -14.00 -28.32
C PHE A 160 16.90 -13.16 -27.69
N LEU A 161 17.00 -12.81 -26.41
CA LEU A 161 16.04 -11.91 -25.77
C LEU A 161 16.11 -10.50 -26.37
N ASN A 162 17.29 -10.06 -26.80
CA ASN A 162 17.49 -8.75 -27.45
C ASN A 162 16.88 -8.66 -28.86
N SER A 163 16.65 -9.79 -29.56
CA SER A 163 15.96 -9.80 -30.86
C SER A 163 14.42 -9.77 -30.71
N LEU A 164 13.91 -10.00 -29.49
CA LEU A 164 12.49 -10.00 -29.16
C LEU A 164 12.03 -8.63 -28.65
N THR A 165 12.33 -7.53 -29.36
CA THR A 165 11.96 -6.14 -28.97
C THR A 165 10.48 -5.93 -28.62
N HIS A 166 9.61 -6.91 -28.89
CA HIS A 166 8.19 -6.94 -28.55
C HIS A 166 7.85 -7.69 -27.23
N ASN A 167 8.81 -8.37 -26.58
CA ASN A 167 8.59 -9.26 -25.43
C ASN A 167 9.34 -8.83 -24.14
N VAL A 168 9.93 -7.65 -24.13
CA VAL A 168 10.66 -7.08 -22.99
C VAL A 168 10.23 -5.63 -22.79
N ILE A 169 10.07 -5.21 -21.55
CA ILE A 169 9.90 -3.80 -21.19
C ILE A 169 11.25 -3.27 -20.72
N ASP A 170 11.72 -2.21 -21.39
CA ASP A 170 12.86 -1.41 -20.92
C ASP A 170 12.34 -0.40 -19.89
N ALA A 171 12.95 -0.36 -18.71
CA ALA A 171 12.57 0.51 -17.61
C ALA A 171 13.79 1.02 -16.84
N GLU A 172 13.71 2.26 -16.35
CA GLU A 172 14.68 2.83 -15.42
C GLU A 172 14.18 2.70 -13.98
N ILE A 173 15.04 2.26 -13.06
CA ILE A 173 14.71 2.26 -11.64
C ILE A 173 14.65 3.70 -11.12
N ALA A 174 13.47 4.15 -10.70
CA ALA A 174 13.29 5.53 -10.24
C ALA A 174 13.63 5.74 -8.76
N ILE A 175 13.52 4.70 -7.91
CA ILE A 175 13.67 4.81 -6.44
C ILE A 175 14.58 3.72 -5.84
N GLY A 176 15.23 4.06 -4.73
CA GLY A 176 16.02 3.14 -3.90
C GLY A 176 17.51 3.07 -4.26
N GLN A 177 18.21 2.07 -3.72
CA GLN A 177 19.67 1.93 -3.85
C GLN A 177 20.17 1.68 -5.29
N HIS A 178 19.26 1.40 -6.23
CA HIS A 178 19.57 1.11 -7.63
C HIS A 178 19.01 2.17 -8.59
N THR A 179 18.62 3.35 -8.10
CA THR A 179 18.10 4.45 -8.93
C THR A 179 19.03 4.77 -10.11
N GLY A 180 18.44 5.03 -11.28
CA GLY A 180 19.16 5.34 -12.53
C GLY A 180 19.61 4.12 -13.33
N LYS A 181 19.45 2.91 -12.78
CA LYS A 181 19.80 1.67 -13.49
C LYS A 181 18.70 1.28 -14.47
N ILE A 182 19.09 1.06 -15.72
CA ILE A 182 18.23 0.47 -16.74
C ILE A 182 18.08 -1.04 -16.50
N VAL A 183 16.85 -1.53 -16.54
CA VAL A 183 16.48 -2.93 -16.37
C VAL A 183 15.55 -3.38 -17.48
N PHE A 184 15.71 -4.64 -17.86
CA PHE A 184 14.86 -5.30 -18.84
C PHE A 184 13.92 -6.24 -18.10
N LEU A 185 12.62 -6.01 -18.22
CA LEU A 185 11.57 -6.81 -17.59
C LEU A 185 10.99 -7.77 -18.63
N PRO A 186 11.39 -9.05 -18.64
CA PRO A 186 10.74 -10.06 -19.47
C PRO A 186 9.41 -10.50 -18.86
N ARG A 187 8.58 -11.17 -19.67
CA ARG A 187 7.40 -11.86 -19.15
C ARG A 187 7.82 -13.04 -18.26
N ILE A 188 7.28 -13.12 -17.06
CA ILE A 188 7.55 -14.19 -16.08
C ILE A 188 6.32 -15.11 -16.01
N PRO A 189 6.51 -16.44 -15.96
CA PRO A 189 5.43 -17.36 -15.67
C PRO A 189 5.03 -17.28 -14.19
N LEU A 190 3.73 -17.12 -13.94
CA LEU A 190 3.10 -17.15 -12.64
C LEU A 190 2.17 -18.35 -12.58
N CYS A 191 2.44 -19.25 -11.65
CA CYS A 191 1.54 -20.35 -11.33
C CYS A 191 0.68 -19.90 -10.13
N PRO A 192 -0.66 -19.94 -10.21
CA PRO A 192 -1.52 -19.72 -9.04
C PRO A 192 -1.15 -20.71 -7.93
N SER A 193 -1.29 -20.29 -6.66
CA SER A 193 -1.06 -21.17 -5.50
C SER A 193 -1.99 -22.39 -5.53
N GLU A 194 -1.53 -23.52 -4.98
CA GLU A 194 -2.17 -24.85 -4.98
C GLU A 194 -3.52 -24.95 -4.23
N ASP A 195 -4.33 -23.89 -4.16
CA ASP A 195 -5.70 -23.94 -3.60
C ASP A 195 -6.66 -24.57 -4.64
N ASP A 196 -6.64 -25.91 -4.70
CA ASP A 196 -7.71 -26.89 -5.00
C ASP A 196 -9.02 -26.44 -5.68
N MET A 197 -9.00 -25.93 -6.92
CA MET A 197 -10.24 -25.79 -7.73
C MET A 197 -10.20 -26.44 -9.11
N PHE A 198 -9.03 -26.71 -9.68
CA PHE A 198 -8.92 -27.23 -11.06
C PHE A 198 -8.00 -28.46 -11.13
N PRO A 199 -8.34 -29.47 -11.96
CA PRO A 199 -7.52 -30.68 -12.13
C PRO A 199 -6.22 -30.44 -12.93
N PHE A 200 -5.90 -29.19 -13.27
CA PHE A 200 -4.72 -28.78 -14.04
C PHE A 200 -4.10 -27.52 -13.43
N LYS A 201 -2.78 -27.41 -13.50
CA LYS A 201 -2.05 -26.20 -13.11
C LYS A 201 -2.06 -25.22 -14.27
N LEU A 202 -2.68 -24.06 -14.07
CA LEU A 202 -2.62 -22.95 -15.02
C LEU A 202 -1.28 -22.22 -14.86
N LYS A 203 -0.63 -21.90 -15.97
CA LYS A 203 0.58 -21.07 -15.98
C LYS A 203 0.29 -19.79 -16.76
N ARG A 204 0.33 -18.66 -16.08
CA ARG A 204 0.11 -17.34 -16.68
C ARG A 204 1.42 -16.65 -16.95
N LYS A 205 1.74 -16.34 -18.20
CA LYS A 205 2.96 -15.62 -18.58
C LYS A 205 2.64 -14.14 -18.84
N GLN A 206 3.10 -13.27 -17.94
CA GLN A 206 2.85 -11.83 -17.99
C GLN A 206 4.06 -11.01 -17.56
N PHE A 207 4.09 -9.73 -17.93
CA PHE A 207 5.08 -8.81 -17.39
C PHE A 207 4.82 -8.59 -15.89
N PRO A 208 5.85 -8.60 -15.03
CA PRO A 208 5.70 -8.41 -13.60
C PRO A 208 5.53 -6.91 -13.25
N ILE A 209 4.54 -6.26 -13.84
CA ILE A 209 4.27 -4.82 -13.68
C ILE A 209 2.84 -4.56 -13.23
N GLN A 210 2.65 -3.45 -12.53
CA GLN A 210 1.35 -2.90 -12.16
C GLN A 210 1.46 -1.37 -12.11
N LEU A 211 0.40 -0.66 -12.50
CA LEU A 211 0.30 0.78 -12.26
C LEU A 211 0.40 1.08 -10.76
N SER A 212 1.08 2.16 -10.39
CA SER A 212 1.44 2.45 -9.00
C SER A 212 1.14 3.88 -8.55
N PHE A 213 0.29 4.62 -9.29
CA PHE A 213 -0.22 5.90 -8.79
C PHE A 213 -1.10 5.70 -7.56
N SER A 214 -1.85 4.59 -7.55
CA SER A 214 -2.56 4.06 -6.42
C SER A 214 -2.06 2.66 -6.08
N MET A 215 -2.02 2.30 -4.80
CA MET A 215 -1.67 0.96 -4.33
C MET A 215 -2.39 0.59 -3.03
N ILE A 216 -2.49 -0.70 -2.73
CA ILE A 216 -3.09 -1.12 -1.46
C ILE A 216 -2.15 -0.79 -0.29
N ILE A 217 -2.72 -0.42 0.86
CA ILE A 217 -1.97 -0.05 2.07
C ILE A 217 -0.91 -1.11 2.45
N ASN A 218 -1.24 -2.40 2.32
CA ASN A 218 -0.33 -3.49 2.63
C ASN A 218 0.93 -3.50 1.74
N LYS A 219 0.82 -3.02 0.49
CA LYS A 219 1.96 -2.92 -0.44
C LYS A 219 2.83 -1.69 -0.17
N ALA A 220 2.25 -0.64 0.41
CA ALA A 220 2.97 0.56 0.80
C ALA A 220 3.80 0.37 2.09
N GLN A 221 3.62 -0.74 2.82
CA GLN A 221 4.36 -0.99 4.06
C GLN A 221 5.88 -0.96 3.81
N GLY A 222 6.58 -0.18 4.63
CA GLY A 222 8.01 0.06 4.51
C GLY A 222 8.38 1.26 3.62
N GLN A 223 7.48 1.77 2.79
CA GLN A 223 7.75 2.92 1.90
C GLN A 223 7.56 4.26 2.62
N THR A 224 8.23 5.30 2.12
CA THR A 224 8.01 6.70 2.52
C THR A 224 7.47 7.44 1.29
N ILE A 225 6.33 8.10 1.43
CA ILE A 225 5.62 8.77 0.34
C ILE A 225 5.44 10.24 0.75
N PRO A 226 6.19 11.18 0.14
CA PRO A 226 6.13 12.59 0.51
C PRO A 226 4.72 13.19 0.49
N HIS A 227 3.94 12.90 -0.56
CA HIS A 227 2.55 13.31 -0.70
C HIS A 227 1.65 12.07 -0.79
N VAL A 228 0.92 11.80 0.28
CA VAL A 228 0.13 10.58 0.38
C VAL A 228 -1.36 10.91 0.47
N GLY A 229 -2.14 10.32 -0.43
CA GLY A 229 -3.59 10.23 -0.31
C GLY A 229 -3.98 8.91 0.34
N VAL A 230 -4.97 8.91 1.21
CA VAL A 230 -5.55 7.69 1.78
C VAL A 230 -7.04 7.70 1.46
N TYR A 231 -7.46 6.78 0.61
CA TYR A 231 -8.85 6.57 0.26
C TYR A 231 -9.42 5.38 1.02
N LEU A 232 -10.45 5.62 1.83
CA LEU A 232 -11.16 4.59 2.60
C LEU A 232 -12.60 4.48 2.08
N PRO A 233 -12.86 3.68 1.01
CA PRO A 233 -14.20 3.43 0.51
C PRO A 233 -15.06 2.66 1.51
N ASN A 234 -14.40 1.88 2.37
CA ASN A 234 -15.00 1.13 3.46
C ASN A 234 -14.14 1.32 4.71
N SER A 235 -14.76 1.09 5.87
CA SER A 235 -14.04 1.08 7.15
C SER A 235 -12.93 0.04 7.15
N ILE A 236 -11.85 0.36 7.88
CA ILE A 236 -10.66 -0.48 7.98
C ILE A 236 -10.97 -1.69 8.86
N PHE A 237 -10.48 -2.86 8.43
CA PHE A 237 -10.84 -4.15 9.01
C PHE A 237 -9.68 -4.92 9.63
N SER A 238 -8.43 -4.49 9.42
CA SER A 238 -7.22 -5.20 9.88
C SER A 238 -6.35 -4.37 10.80
N HIS A 239 -5.64 -5.06 11.69
CA HIS A 239 -4.70 -4.46 12.64
C HIS A 239 -3.68 -3.58 11.93
N GLY A 240 -3.48 -2.37 12.44
CA GLY A 240 -2.39 -1.50 12.00
C GLY A 240 -2.54 -0.95 10.59
N GLN A 241 -3.62 -1.26 9.86
CA GLN A 241 -3.78 -0.86 8.47
C GLN A 241 -3.91 0.66 8.34
N LEU A 242 -4.72 1.33 9.19
CA LEU A 242 -4.78 2.79 9.19
C LEU A 242 -3.44 3.42 9.57
N TYR A 243 -2.75 2.82 10.56
CA TYR A 243 -1.46 3.31 11.01
C TYR A 243 -0.41 3.19 9.91
N VAL A 244 -0.38 2.08 9.17
CA VAL A 244 0.50 1.91 8.02
C VAL A 244 0.19 2.99 6.98
N ALA A 245 -1.08 3.23 6.64
CA ALA A 245 -1.48 4.22 5.63
C ALA A 245 -0.99 5.63 6.00
N LEU A 246 -1.33 6.12 7.20
CA LEU A 246 -0.97 7.47 7.63
C LEU A 246 0.54 7.62 7.84
N SER A 247 1.19 6.60 8.38
CA SER A 247 2.64 6.64 8.62
C SER A 247 3.49 6.57 7.35
N ARG A 248 2.90 6.46 6.15
CA ARG A 248 3.66 6.59 4.90
C ARG A 248 4.01 8.05 4.60
N GLY A 249 3.18 8.98 5.07
CA GLY A 249 3.40 10.41 4.94
C GLY A 249 4.54 10.93 5.80
N ILE A 250 5.05 12.11 5.44
CA ILE A 250 6.14 12.80 6.15
C ILE A 250 5.65 13.97 7.02
N SER A 251 4.39 14.38 6.88
CA SER A 251 3.77 15.51 7.60
C SER A 251 2.25 15.43 7.47
N ARG A 252 1.51 16.12 8.34
CA ARG A 252 0.04 16.23 8.21
C ARG A 252 -0.39 17.08 7.02
N GLU A 253 0.43 18.06 6.64
CA GLU A 253 0.16 18.93 5.49
C GLU A 253 0.03 18.11 4.20
N ASN A 254 0.91 17.13 4.00
CA ASN A 254 0.98 16.31 2.80
C ASN A 254 0.32 14.92 2.93
N THR A 255 -0.37 14.67 4.05
CA THR A 255 -1.11 13.41 4.27
C THR A 255 -2.59 13.73 4.25
N LYS A 256 -3.27 13.35 3.16
CA LYS A 256 -4.70 13.64 2.97
C LYS A 256 -5.54 12.37 2.99
N VAL A 257 -6.69 12.44 3.62
CA VAL A 257 -7.55 11.30 3.89
C VAL A 257 -8.95 11.60 3.38
N LEU A 258 -9.45 10.73 2.52
CA LEU A 258 -10.83 10.72 2.06
C LEU A 258 -11.51 9.48 2.60
N VAL A 259 -12.52 9.66 3.44
CA VAL A 259 -13.29 8.57 4.05
C VAL A 259 -14.70 8.58 3.50
N HIS A 260 -15.16 7.44 2.99
CA HIS A 260 -16.58 7.25 2.74
C HIS A 260 -17.29 7.09 4.09
N PRO A 261 -18.25 7.97 4.46
CA PRO A 261 -18.91 7.90 5.74
C PRO A 261 -19.61 6.54 5.89
N ALA A 262 -19.23 5.80 6.93
CA ALA A 262 -19.87 4.53 7.28
C ALA A 262 -21.04 4.71 8.26
N LYS A 263 -20.95 5.77 9.08
CA LYS A 263 -21.91 6.08 10.15
C LYS A 263 -21.86 7.57 10.48
N ASP A 264 -23.01 8.15 10.79
CA ASP A 264 -23.12 9.48 11.37
C ASP A 264 -23.09 9.37 12.91
N PHE A 265 -22.23 10.16 13.55
CA PHE A 265 -22.05 10.21 15.00
C PHE A 265 -22.76 11.42 15.65
N GLY A 266 -23.47 12.25 14.87
CA GLY A 266 -24.13 13.46 15.38
C GLY A 266 -23.14 14.49 15.92
N ARG A 267 -21.89 14.41 15.47
CA ARG A 267 -20.78 15.31 15.81
C ARG A 267 -20.10 15.74 14.53
N GLU A 268 -19.63 16.98 14.49
CA GLU A 268 -18.77 17.42 13.40
C GLU A 268 -17.46 16.60 13.40
N GLY A 269 -16.90 16.41 12.20
CA GLY A 269 -15.67 15.65 11.96
C GLY A 269 -15.86 14.42 11.08
N VAL A 270 -14.74 13.90 10.58
CA VAL A 270 -14.71 12.69 9.75
C VAL A 270 -14.17 11.53 10.57
N TYR A 271 -14.96 10.47 10.67
CA TYR A 271 -14.68 9.33 11.54
C TYR A 271 -14.39 8.06 10.74
N THR A 272 -13.42 7.28 11.20
CA THR A 272 -13.08 5.97 10.62
C THR A 272 -12.65 4.99 11.71
N SER A 273 -12.77 3.70 11.45
CA SER A 273 -12.36 2.66 12.40
C SER A 273 -10.84 2.58 12.53
N ASN A 274 -10.36 2.45 13.76
CA ASN A 274 -8.98 2.07 14.07
C ASN A 274 -8.96 0.68 14.71
N VAL A 275 -8.33 -0.29 14.04
CA VAL A 275 -8.22 -1.66 14.54
C VAL A 275 -6.83 -1.85 15.15
N VAL A 276 -6.78 -1.97 16.47
CA VAL A 276 -5.53 -2.17 17.23
C VAL A 276 -5.67 -3.42 18.11
N PHE A 277 -4.77 -4.39 17.92
CA PHE A 277 -4.66 -5.60 18.73
C PHE A 277 -3.62 -5.30 19.80
N ARG A 278 -4.07 -5.01 21.01
CA ARG A 278 -3.18 -4.60 22.11
C ARG A 278 -2.26 -5.74 22.56
N GLU A 279 -2.69 -6.98 22.33
CA GLU A 279 -1.97 -8.22 22.64
C GLU A 279 -0.60 -8.29 21.93
N VAL A 280 -0.47 -7.67 20.76
CA VAL A 280 0.80 -7.64 20.02
C VAL A 280 1.66 -6.41 20.35
N LEU A 281 1.15 -5.45 21.13
CA LEU A 281 1.83 -4.18 21.42
C LEU A 281 2.57 -4.16 22.76
N HIS A 282 2.02 -4.84 23.78
CA HIS A 282 2.58 -4.83 25.14
C HIS A 282 3.03 -6.22 25.56
N ASP A 283 4.13 -6.29 26.33
CA ASP A 283 4.55 -7.52 26.98
C ASP A 283 3.78 -7.46 28.29
N GLU A 284 2.75 -8.28 28.46
CA GLU A 284 2.14 -8.46 29.79
C GLU A 284 3.14 -9.12 30.74
#